data_AF-A0A8K0FZI8-F1
#
_entry.id   AF-A0A8K0FZI8-F1
#
_cell.length_a   1.000
_cell.length_b   1.000
_cell.length_c   1.000
_cell.angle_alpha   90.00
_cell.angle_beta   90.00
_cell.angle_gamma   90.00
#
_symmetry.space_group_name_H-M   'P 1'
#
loop_
_entity.id
_entity.type
_entity.pdbx_description
1 polymer ?
#
loop_
_entity_poly.entity_id
_entity_poly.type
_entity_poly.pdbx_seq_one_letter_code
_entity_poly.pdbx_strand_id
1 'polypeptide(L)'
;MLTGSVTTEFLPFIYGAYLIVISKKDGGIRPIAVGSTFRRLVSNLCYKQIEEVLLSSFKLKQYECLVKGGGEAAVHAVRTYLNNSFDGEVIVKDDVKNAFNSRSHVRESERENFADLSIPITM
;
A
#
# COMPACT_ATOMS: atom_id res chain seq x y z
N MET A 1 8.79 0.90 -20.74
CA MET A 1 8.24 0.10 -19.61
C MET A 1 7.67 0.95 -18.48
N LEU A 2 8.45 1.87 -17.87
CA LEU A 2 7.90 2.87 -16.94
C LEU A 2 7.05 3.94 -17.64
N THR A 3 7.50 4.36 -18.82
CA THR A 3 6.80 5.31 -19.69
C THR A 3 5.61 4.71 -20.45
N GLY A 4 5.29 3.42 -20.25
CA GLY A 4 4.25 2.73 -21.03
C GLY A 4 4.63 2.40 -22.48
N SER A 5 5.73 2.94 -23.01
CA SER A 5 6.15 2.75 -24.41
C SER A 5 6.72 1.34 -24.62
N VAL A 6 5.87 0.43 -25.09
CA VAL A 6 6.18 -0.95 -25.49
C VAL A 6 5.34 -1.24 -26.73
N THR A 7 5.87 -1.97 -27.71
CA THR A 7 5.09 -2.30 -28.91
C THR A 7 3.91 -3.21 -28.53
N THR A 8 2.83 -3.10 -29.30
CA THR A 8 1.54 -3.75 -29.03
C THR A 8 1.65 -5.26 -28.85
N GLU A 9 2.56 -5.89 -29.59
CA GLU A 9 2.79 -7.33 -29.61
C GLU A 9 3.36 -7.83 -28.28
N PHE A 10 4.10 -6.99 -27.56
CA PHE A 10 4.73 -7.34 -26.29
C PHE A 10 3.90 -6.95 -25.06
N LEU A 11 2.81 -6.19 -25.22
CA LEU A 11 1.97 -5.75 -24.09
C LEU A 11 1.48 -6.91 -23.21
N PRO A 12 0.99 -8.05 -23.73
CA PRO A 12 0.52 -9.15 -22.89
C PRO A 12 1.61 -9.76 -22.03
N PHE A 13 2.85 -9.77 -22.52
CA PHE A 13 4.01 -10.34 -21.82
C PHE A 13 4.59 -9.38 -20.78
N ILE A 14 4.57 -8.08 -21.07
CA ILE A 14 5.15 -7.06 -20.20
C ILE A 14 4.16 -6.58 -19.14
N TYR A 15 2.92 -6.30 -19.54
CA TYR A 15 1.89 -5.70 -18.67
C TYR A 15 0.78 -6.66 -18.27
N GLY A 16 0.68 -7.84 -18.87
CA GLY A 16 -0.23 -8.89 -18.45
C GLY A 16 0.11 -9.47 -17.08
N ALA A 17 -0.83 -10.26 -16.55
CA ALA A 17 -0.69 -10.95 -15.27
C ALA A 17 -1.50 -12.25 -15.27
N TYR A 18 -1.01 -13.25 -14.55
CA TYR A 18 -1.75 -14.47 -14.24
C TYR A 18 -2.56 -14.27 -12.96
N LEU A 19 -3.85 -14.58 -13.00
CA LEU A 19 -4.71 -14.48 -11.83
C LEU A 19 -4.72 -15.79 -11.05
N ILE A 20 -4.22 -15.76 -9.82
CA ILE A 20 -4.24 -16.90 -8.91
C ILE A 20 -5.30 -16.65 -7.84
N VAL A 21 -6.20 -17.61 -7.69
CA VAL A 21 -7.30 -17.55 -6.72
C VAL A 21 -6.85 -18.19 -5.42
N ILE A 22 -6.88 -17.44 -4.32
CA ILE A 22 -6.52 -17.93 -2.99
C ILE A 22 -7.75 -17.83 -2.08
N SER A 23 -8.15 -18.94 -1.47
CA SER A 23 -9.26 -18.96 -0.52
C SER A 23 -8.89 -18.28 0.79
N LYS A 24 -9.76 -17.43 1.30
CA LYS A 24 -9.68 -16.88 2.66
C LYS A 24 -10.26 -17.89 3.66
N LYS A 25 -9.89 -17.73 4.93
CA LYS A 25 -10.44 -18.52 6.05
C LYS A 25 -11.95 -18.32 6.25
N ASP A 26 -12.47 -17.15 5.87
CA ASP A 26 -13.88 -16.78 5.97
C ASP A 26 -14.73 -17.23 4.76
N GLY A 27 -14.17 -18.04 3.85
CA GLY A 27 -14.82 -18.46 2.60
C GLY A 27 -14.78 -17.43 1.47
N GLY A 28 -14.27 -16.22 1.71
CA GLY A 28 -14.04 -15.24 0.67
C GLY A 28 -12.88 -15.62 -0.26
N ILE A 29 -12.74 -14.91 -1.38
CA ILE A 29 -11.67 -15.13 -2.36
C ILE A 29 -10.68 -13.96 -2.34
N ARG A 30 -9.38 -14.26 -2.46
CA ARG A 30 -8.31 -13.30 -2.75
C ARG A 30 -7.74 -13.59 -4.14
N PRO A 31 -8.18 -12.87 -5.18
CA PRO A 31 -7.54 -12.94 -6.48
C PRO A 31 -6.20 -12.19 -6.42
N ILE A 32 -5.11 -12.88 -6.73
CA ILE A 32 -3.76 -12.31 -6.78
C ILE A 32 -3.31 -12.26 -8.23
N ALA A 33 -3.10 -11.05 -8.75
CA ALA A 33 -2.54 -10.84 -10.07
C ALA A 33 -1.00 -10.94 -10.00
N VAL A 34 -0.44 -12.00 -10.58
CA VAL A 34 1.00 -12.22 -10.69
C VAL A 34 1.47 -11.69 -12.03
N GLY A 35 2.02 -10.46 -12.01
CA GLY A 35 2.61 -9.83 -13.19
C GLY A 35 3.95 -10.47 -13.60
N SER A 36 4.42 -10.10 -14.79
CA SER A 36 5.69 -10.57 -15.34
C SER A 36 6.90 -10.25 -14.44
N THR A 37 7.95 -11.07 -14.55
CA THR A 37 9.21 -10.85 -13.83
C THR A 37 9.83 -9.49 -14.19
N PHE A 38 9.75 -9.07 -15.45
CA PHE A 38 10.19 -7.73 -15.87
C PHE A 38 9.45 -6.63 -15.12
N ARG A 39 8.13 -6.76 -14.96
CA ARG A 39 7.32 -5.77 -14.22
C ARG A 39 7.72 -5.70 -12.76
N ARG A 40 7.92 -6.86 -12.12
CA ARG A 40 8.38 -6.94 -10.73
C ARG A 40 9.77 -6.34 -10.56
N LEU A 41 10.70 -6.62 -11.48
CA LEU A 41 12.05 -6.06 -11.46
C LEU A 41 12.03 -4.53 -11.55
N VAL A 42 11.34 -4.00 -12.55
CA VAL A 42 11.23 -2.54 -12.75
C VAL A 42 10.54 -1.87 -11.56
N SER A 43 9.45 -2.44 -11.05
CA SER A 43 8.78 -1.93 -9.84
C SER A 43 9.72 -1.92 -8.63
N ASN A 44 10.54 -2.96 -8.45
CA ASN A 44 11.50 -3.02 -7.35
C ASN A 44 12.60 -1.96 -7.48
N LEU A 45 13.11 -1.73 -8.70
CA LEU A 45 14.10 -0.67 -8.96
C LEU A 45 13.54 0.72 -8.67
N CYS A 46 12.32 1.02 -9.13
CA CYS A 46 11.65 2.29 -8.81
C CYS A 46 11.39 2.45 -7.32
N TYR A 47 10.92 1.38 -6.67
CA TYR A 47 10.73 1.36 -5.24
C TYR A 47 12.02 1.73 -4.48
N LYS A 48 13.16 1.14 -4.88
CA LYS A 48 14.46 1.47 -4.28
C LYS A 48 14.89 2.91 -4.44
N GLN A 49 14.50 3.57 -5.53
CA GLN A 49 14.81 4.99 -5.75
C GLN A 49 14.02 5.92 -4.83
N ILE A 50 12.84 5.50 -4.34
CA ILE A 50 11.97 6.32 -3.50
C ILE A 50 11.88 5.82 -2.04
N GLU A 51 12.57 4.73 -1.71
CA GLU A 51 12.51 4.07 -0.40
C GLU A 51 12.77 5.02 0.76
N GLU A 52 13.82 5.85 0.68
CA GLU A 52 14.15 6.82 1.73
C GLU A 52 13.09 7.92 1.87
N VAL A 53 12.55 8.41 0.75
CA VAL A 53 11.47 9.42 0.74
C VAL A 53 10.20 8.85 1.37
N LEU A 54 9.85 7.60 1.04
CA LEU A 54 8.71 6.92 1.66
C LEU A 54 8.94 6.72 3.16
N LEU A 55 10.10 6.22 3.56
CA LEU A 55 10.42 5.97 4.97
C LEU A 55 10.39 7.24 5.82
N SER A 56 10.92 8.34 5.31
CA SER A 56 10.88 9.64 5.99
C SER A 56 9.47 10.21 6.07
N SER A 57 8.66 10.08 5.02
CA SER A 57 7.28 10.61 4.97
C SER A 57 6.30 9.82 5.84
N PHE A 58 6.47 8.50 5.93
CA PHE A 58 5.55 7.59 6.63
C PHE A 58 6.02 7.20 8.04
N LYS A 59 7.20 7.67 8.46
CA LYS A 59 7.75 7.38 9.79
C LYS A 59 6.69 7.71 10.86
N LEU A 60 6.48 6.76 11.78
CA LEU A 60 5.53 6.83 12.90
C LEU A 60 4.03 6.77 12.54
N LYS A 61 3.66 6.77 11.25
CA LYS A 61 2.24 6.70 10.82
C LYS A 61 1.90 5.37 10.16
N GLN A 62 2.87 4.76 9.48
CA GLN A 62 2.72 3.45 8.85
C GLN A 62 3.66 2.44 9.50
N TYR A 63 3.10 1.31 9.89
CA TYR A 63 3.84 0.22 10.53
C TYR A 63 3.97 -1.00 9.60
N GLU A 64 3.27 -0.97 8.47
CA GLU A 64 3.35 -2.01 7.45
C GLU A 64 4.18 -1.54 6.26
N CYS A 65 4.93 -2.47 5.66
CA CYS A 65 5.88 -2.21 4.57
C CYS A 65 7.04 -1.26 4.96
N LEU A 66 8.27 -1.69 4.68
CA LEU A 66 9.51 -0.90 4.84
C LEU A 66 9.97 -0.67 6.29
N VAL A 67 9.10 -0.88 7.28
CA VAL A 67 9.45 -0.78 8.70
C VAL A 67 9.81 -2.16 9.26
N LYS A 68 11.09 -2.35 9.59
CA LYS A 68 11.56 -3.58 10.24
C LYS A 68 10.90 -3.74 11.61
N GLY A 69 10.22 -4.86 11.82
CA GLY A 69 9.49 -5.14 13.06
C GLY A 69 8.23 -4.28 13.26
N GLY A 70 7.73 -3.64 12.20
CA GLY A 70 6.61 -2.72 12.30
C GLY A 70 5.30 -3.38 12.75
N GLY A 71 5.04 -4.63 12.35
CA GLY A 71 3.86 -5.38 12.79
C GLY A 71 3.86 -5.61 14.31
N GLU A 72 5.00 -6.03 14.87
CA GLU A 72 5.19 -6.19 16.31
C GLU A 72 5.07 -4.84 17.02
N ALA A 73 5.70 -3.79 16.48
CA ALA A 73 5.62 -2.45 17.02
C ALA A 73 4.17 -1.93 17.09
N ALA A 74 3.35 -2.16 16.06
CA ALA A 74 1.93 -1.79 16.05
C ALA A 74 1.14 -2.52 17.14
N VAL A 75 1.35 -3.83 17.29
CA VAL A 75 0.69 -4.63 18.34
C VAL A 75 1.10 -4.17 19.74
N HIS A 76 2.39 -3.92 19.96
CA HIS A 76 2.89 -3.41 21.23
C HIS A 76 2.38 -2.00 21.53
N ALA A 77 2.32 -1.10 20.54
CA ALA A 77 1.80 0.25 20.72
C ALA A 77 0.33 0.23 21.16
N VAL A 78 -0.52 -0.55 20.50
CA VAL A 78 -1.95 -0.69 20.87
C VAL A 78 -2.11 -1.27 22.27
N ARG A 79 -1.33 -2.30 22.63
CA ARG A 79 -1.37 -2.89 23.98
C ARG A 79 -0.94 -1.91 25.06
N THR A 80 0.15 -1.16 24.81
CA THR A 80 0.63 -0.13 25.73
C THR A 80 -0.42 0.97 25.89
N TYR A 81 -1.06 1.40 24.81
CA TYR A 81 -2.14 2.37 24.87
C TYR A 81 -3.28 1.87 25.75
N LEU A 82 -3.83 0.68 25.46
CA LEU A 82 -4.91 0.06 26.25
C LEU A 82 -4.60 -0.06 27.75
N ASN A 83 -3.34 -0.31 28.12
CA ASN A 83 -2.92 -0.44 29.51
C ASN A 83 -2.74 0.90 30.25
N ASN A 84 -2.59 2.00 29.51
CA ASN A 84 -2.35 3.34 30.06
C ASN A 84 -3.49 4.33 29.72
N SER A 85 -4.57 3.86 29.09
CA SER A 85 -5.70 4.69 28.69
C SER A 85 -6.51 5.20 29.87
N PHE A 86 -7.10 6.38 29.69
CA PHE A 86 -8.00 7.02 30.65
C PHE A 86 -9.46 6.87 30.25
N ASP A 87 -10.38 7.13 31.20
CA ASP A 87 -11.81 7.13 30.91
C ASP A 87 -12.16 8.10 29.78
N GLY A 88 -12.88 7.59 28.77
CA GLY A 88 -13.34 8.36 27.61
C GLY A 88 -12.51 8.17 26.34
N GLU A 89 -11.39 7.44 26.40
CA GLU A 89 -10.61 7.09 25.20
C GLU A 89 -11.21 5.92 24.42
N VAL A 90 -11.14 5.97 23.09
CA VAL A 90 -11.67 4.92 22.19
C VAL A 90 -10.66 4.57 21.10
N ILE A 91 -10.58 3.28 20.77
CA ILE A 91 -9.80 2.79 19.63
C ILE A 91 -10.76 2.45 18.50
N VAL A 92 -10.51 3.03 17.33
CA VAL A 92 -11.24 2.72 16.10
C VAL A 92 -10.42 1.76 15.27
N LYS A 93 -11.04 0.64 14.88
CA LYS A 93 -10.49 -0.30 13.91
C LYS A 93 -11.33 -0.21 12.64
N ASP A 94 -10.69 0.20 11.56
CA ASP A 94 -11.30 0.28 10.23
C ASP A 94 -10.57 -0.62 9.24
N ASP A 95 -11.27 -1.04 8.18
CA ASP A 95 -10.72 -1.85 7.08
C ASP A 95 -11.31 -1.43 5.73
N VAL A 96 -10.45 -1.31 4.72
CA VAL A 96 -10.87 -0.89 3.38
C VAL A 96 -11.23 -2.11 2.54
N LYS A 97 -12.52 -2.26 2.22
CA LYS A 97 -13.00 -3.32 1.34
C LYS A 97 -12.35 -3.24 -0.04
N ASN A 98 -11.61 -4.28 -0.42
CA ASN A 98 -10.99 -4.44 -1.74
C ASN A 98 -9.99 -3.32 -2.10
N ALA A 99 -9.20 -2.87 -1.11
CA ALA A 99 -8.28 -1.72 -1.20
C ALA A 99 -7.36 -1.67 -2.44
N PHE A 100 -6.97 -2.82 -3.00
CA PHE A 100 -6.10 -2.87 -4.18
C PHE A 100 -6.85 -2.62 -5.49
N ASN A 101 -8.11 -3.02 -5.59
CA ASN A 101 -8.92 -2.86 -6.80
C ASN A 101 -9.84 -1.63 -6.73
N SER A 102 -9.96 -1.00 -5.55
CA SER A 102 -10.78 0.20 -5.34
C SER A 102 -10.02 1.51 -5.57
N ARG A 103 -8.81 1.46 -6.15
CA ARG A 103 -8.02 2.66 -6.44
C ARG A 103 -8.51 3.31 -7.74
N SER A 104 -8.76 4.61 -7.71
CA SER A 104 -8.94 5.38 -8.94
C SER A 104 -7.59 5.45 -9.69
N HIS A 105 -7.64 5.34 -11.01
CA HIS A 105 -6.49 5.69 -11.84
C HIS A 105 -6.34 7.21 -11.80
N VAL A 106 -5.51 7.72 -10.88
CA VAL A 106 -5.15 9.14 -10.85
C VAL A 106 -4.48 9.46 -12.18
N ARG A 107 -5.15 10.27 -13.01
CA ARG A 107 -4.55 10.81 -14.23
C ARG A 107 -3.50 11.83 -13.83
N GLU A 108 -2.42 11.96 -14.60
CA GLU A 108 -1.33 12.90 -14.31
C GLU A 108 -1.83 14.34 -14.02
N SER A 109 -3.00 14.71 -14.58
CA SER A 109 -3.73 15.96 -14.35
C SER A 109 -4.30 16.17 -12.94
N GLU A 110 -4.33 15.15 -12.09
CA GLU A 110 -4.91 15.21 -10.74
C GLU A 110 -3.85 15.27 -9.63
N ARG A 111 -2.55 15.22 -9.98
CA ARG A 111 -1.43 15.25 -9.01
C ARG A 111 -1.34 16.54 -8.21
N GLU A 112 -1.75 17.67 -8.77
CA GLU A 112 -1.77 18.96 -8.05
C GLU A 112 -2.71 18.95 -6.83
N ASN A 113 -3.78 18.13 -6.87
CA ASN A 113 -4.76 18.04 -5.77
C ASN A 113 -4.35 17.09 -4.64
N PHE A 114 -3.34 16.24 -4.82
CA PHE A 114 -2.89 15.29 -3.78
C PHE A 114 -1.73 15.80 -2.94
N ALA A 115 -1.06 16.89 -3.34
CA ALA A 115 -0.04 17.55 -2.53
C ALA A 115 -0.63 18.18 -1.25
N ASP A 116 -1.93 18.48 -1.26
CA ASP A 116 -2.67 19.13 -0.17
C ASP A 116 -3.35 18.17 0.80
N LEU A 117 -3.12 16.85 0.71
CA LEU A 117 -3.54 15.91 1.77
C LEU A 117 -2.58 15.93 2.97
N SER A 118 -2.20 17.13 3.41
CA SER A 118 -1.88 17.40 4.81
C SER A 118 -3.20 17.32 5.58
N ILE A 119 -3.61 16.10 5.95
CA ILE A 119 -4.67 15.93 6.96
C ILE A 119 -4.27 16.83 8.14
N PRO A 120 -5.06 17.86 8.47
CA PRO A 120 -4.73 18.71 9.60
C PRO A 120 -4.96 17.85 10.83
N ILE A 121 -3.89 17.27 11.37
CA ILE A 121 -3.89 16.77 12.73
C ILE A 121 -3.70 18.01 13.59
N THR A 122 -4.81 18.69 13.86
CA THR A 122 -4.89 19.59 15.00
C THR A 122 -4.68 18.71 16.24
N MET A 123 -3.58 18.95 16.93
CA MET A 123 -3.44 18.61 18.34
C MET A 123 -3.79 19.84 19.15
#